data_AF-A0A926DBI1-F1
#
_entry.id   AF-A0A926DBI1-F1
#
_cell.length_a   1.000
_cell.length_b   1.000
_cell.length_c   1.000
_cell.angle_alpha   90.00
_cell.angle_beta   90.00
_cell.angle_gamma   90.00
#
_symmetry.space_group_name_H-M   'P 1'
#
loop_
_entity.id
_entity.type
_entity.pdbx_description
1 polymer ?
#
loop_
_entity_poly.entity_id
_entity_poly.type
_entity_poly.pdbx_seq_one_letter_code
_entity_poly.pdbx_strand_id
1 'polypeptide(L)'
;MANYDDIFNASAQEGTEDKSFVSFDKDAWAAQKKQERESAFAMIDETAQRMANDGSLFQSYLDVQARFDRYSVGNVVLITAQKADATQLSDFKGWKNNGVFIKKGESGIVLLEPGEEYTKEDGTVGVSYNSKKVFDISQTTAKAKDRPAMKRDERLLLKAIIHNAPCPI
;
A
#
# COMPACT_ATOMS: atom_id res chain seq x y z
N MET A 1 -6.23 -66.26 18.23
CA MET A 1 -6.41 -65.00 18.98
C MET A 1 -5.62 -63.94 18.24
N ALA A 2 -6.30 -62.94 17.69
CA ALA A 2 -5.66 -61.88 16.90
C ALA A 2 -4.75 -61.06 17.81
N ASN A 3 -3.51 -60.83 17.37
CA ASN A 3 -2.50 -60.09 18.09
C ASN A 3 -2.78 -58.58 17.87
N TYR A 4 -3.07 -57.85 18.94
CA TYR A 4 -3.50 -56.44 18.89
C TYR A 4 -2.34 -55.46 18.64
N ASP A 5 -1.10 -55.97 18.50
CA ASP A 5 0.10 -55.17 18.27
C ASP A 5 0.21 -54.60 16.85
N ASP A 6 -0.55 -55.11 15.88
CA ASP A 6 -0.50 -54.62 14.48
C ASP A 6 -1.34 -53.36 14.23
N ILE A 7 -2.15 -52.92 15.21
CA ILE A 7 -3.04 -51.75 15.08
C ILE A 7 -2.26 -50.42 15.12
N PHE A 8 -1.09 -50.40 15.77
CA PHE A 8 -0.26 -49.19 15.88
C PHE A 8 0.83 -49.09 14.82
N ASN A 9 0.97 -50.08 13.92
CA ASN A 9 2.10 -50.17 12.99
C ASN A 9 1.70 -50.03 11.50
N ALA A 10 0.43 -49.70 11.20
CA ALA A 10 -0.08 -49.55 9.85
C ALA A 10 -0.52 -48.10 9.57
N SER A 11 0.45 -47.20 9.37
CA SER A 11 0.42 -46.05 8.44
C SER A 11 1.53 -45.02 8.73
N ALA A 12 2.78 -45.48 8.82
CA ALA A 12 3.90 -44.61 8.45
C ALA A 12 4.05 -44.69 6.92
N GLN A 13 3.02 -44.26 6.18
CA GLN A 13 3.19 -43.99 4.75
C GLN A 13 4.00 -42.71 4.62
N GLU A 14 5.28 -42.95 4.35
CA GLU A 14 6.19 -42.13 3.58
C GLU A 14 5.46 -41.13 2.67
N GLY A 15 5.58 -39.87 3.07
CA GLY A 15 5.12 -38.70 2.37
C GLY A 15 5.69 -37.46 3.05
N THR A 16 6.96 -37.55 3.47
CA THR A 16 7.75 -36.35 3.77
C THR A 16 7.92 -35.62 2.45
N GLU A 17 6.95 -34.78 2.11
CA GLU A 17 7.19 -33.64 1.24
C GLU A 17 8.37 -32.90 1.85
N ASP A 18 9.55 -33.11 1.26
CA ASP A 18 10.70 -32.24 1.39
C ASP A 18 10.23 -30.86 0.91
N LYS A 19 9.58 -30.11 1.79
CA LYS A 19 9.42 -28.67 1.65
C LYS A 19 10.83 -28.14 1.84
N SER A 20 11.62 -28.22 0.78
CA SER A 20 12.93 -27.60 0.71
C SER A 20 12.72 -26.15 1.10
N PHE A 21 13.16 -25.83 2.30
CA PHE A 21 13.13 -24.48 2.80
C PHE A 21 14.14 -23.75 1.94
N VAL A 22 13.65 -23.04 0.92
CA VAL A 22 14.49 -22.22 0.04
C VAL A 22 15.34 -21.36 0.97
N SER A 23 16.65 -21.58 0.96
CA SER A 23 17.57 -20.83 1.80
C SER A 23 17.39 -19.35 1.49
N PHE A 24 17.11 -18.55 2.49
CA PHE A 24 16.95 -17.11 2.33
C PHE A 24 18.26 -16.49 1.85
N ASP A 25 18.32 -16.17 0.55
CA ASP A 25 19.43 -15.43 -0.04
C ASP A 25 19.26 -13.95 0.30
N LYS A 26 20.06 -13.49 1.26
CA LYS A 26 20.05 -12.12 1.74
C LYS A 26 20.42 -11.12 0.65
N ASP A 27 21.33 -11.49 -0.26
CA ASP A 27 21.81 -10.60 -1.31
C ASP A 27 20.76 -10.46 -2.41
N ALA A 28 20.10 -11.56 -2.78
CA ALA A 28 18.97 -11.53 -3.70
C ALA A 28 17.80 -10.71 -3.14
N TRP A 29 17.51 -10.85 -1.84
CA TRP A 29 16.47 -10.06 -1.17
C TRP A 29 16.80 -8.56 -1.16
N ALA A 30 18.06 -8.20 -0.84
CA ALA A 30 18.51 -6.82 -0.84
C ALA A 30 18.47 -6.20 -2.26
N ALA A 31 18.89 -6.97 -3.27
CA ALA A 31 18.81 -6.55 -4.68
C ALA A 31 17.36 -6.33 -5.12
N GLN A 32 16.44 -7.24 -4.76
CA GLN A 32 15.01 -7.09 -5.05
C GLN A 32 14.43 -5.84 -4.42
N LYS A 33 14.74 -5.58 -3.13
CA LYS A 33 14.24 -4.38 -2.44
C LYS A 33 14.81 -3.08 -3.00
N LYS A 34 16.08 -3.10 -3.39
CA LYS A 34 16.70 -1.98 -4.11
C LYS A 34 16.01 -1.73 -5.44
N GLN A 35 15.75 -2.77 -6.23
CA GLN A 35 15.07 -2.68 -7.51
C GLN A 35 13.64 -2.16 -7.37
N GLU A 36 12.86 -2.64 -6.40
CA GLU A 36 11.50 -2.15 -6.12
C GLU A 36 11.50 -0.64 -5.82
N ARG A 37 12.46 -0.18 -5.03
CA ARG A 37 12.60 1.25 -4.68
C ARG A 37 13.01 2.09 -5.90
N GLU A 38 14.01 1.64 -6.66
CA GLU A 38 14.46 2.33 -7.87
C GLU A 38 13.34 2.42 -8.91
N SER A 39 12.56 1.34 -9.06
CA SER A 39 11.38 1.34 -9.94
C SER A 39 10.30 2.32 -9.48
N ALA A 40 10.08 2.46 -8.16
CA ALA A 40 9.13 3.45 -7.63
C ALA A 40 9.58 4.89 -7.92
N PHE A 41 10.86 5.21 -7.71
CA PHE A 41 11.39 6.54 -8.05
C PHE A 41 11.33 6.82 -9.56
N ALA A 42 11.71 5.85 -10.40
CA ALA A 42 11.61 5.98 -11.85
C ALA A 42 10.15 6.22 -12.31
N MET A 43 9.19 5.53 -11.70
CA MET A 43 7.76 5.73 -11.98
C MET A 43 7.28 7.13 -11.57
N ILE A 44 7.77 7.66 -10.45
CA ILE A 44 7.47 9.06 -10.04
C ILE A 44 7.98 10.03 -11.10
N ASP A 45 9.25 9.91 -11.50
CA ASP A 45 9.87 10.82 -12.46
C ASP A 45 9.16 10.78 -13.82
N GLU A 46 8.90 9.57 -14.34
CA GLU A 46 8.21 9.38 -15.63
C GLU A 46 6.78 9.94 -15.58
N THR A 47 6.05 9.68 -14.50
CA THR A 47 4.67 10.18 -14.35
C THR A 47 4.66 11.70 -14.21
N ALA A 48 5.60 12.28 -13.46
CA ALA A 48 5.75 13.72 -13.33
C ALA A 48 6.03 14.41 -14.67
N GLN A 49 6.93 13.84 -15.49
CA GLN A 49 7.20 14.35 -16.84
C GLN A 49 5.98 14.24 -17.76
N ARG A 50 5.21 13.15 -17.66
CA ARG A 50 3.97 12.99 -18.45
C ARG A 50 2.90 14.01 -18.04
N MET A 51 2.71 14.23 -16.74
CA MET A 51 1.74 15.23 -16.24
C MET A 51 2.04 16.64 -16.71
N ALA A 52 3.32 16.99 -16.89
CA ALA A 52 3.69 18.32 -17.41
C ALA A 52 3.18 18.57 -18.83
N ASN A 53 2.90 17.50 -19.59
CA ASN A 53 2.47 17.58 -20.99
C ASN A 53 1.04 17.05 -21.23
N ASP A 54 0.40 16.45 -20.22
CA ASP A 54 -0.95 15.91 -20.28
C ASP A 54 -1.82 16.48 -19.16
N GLY A 55 -2.67 17.45 -19.52
CA GLY A 55 -3.58 18.10 -18.58
C GLY A 55 -4.62 17.16 -17.96
N SER A 56 -5.02 16.10 -18.66
CA SER A 56 -5.99 15.13 -18.14
C SER A 56 -5.37 14.23 -17.07
N LEU A 57 -4.11 13.84 -17.28
CA LEU A 57 -3.34 13.12 -16.28
C LEU A 57 -3.02 14.02 -15.08
N PHE A 58 -2.69 15.29 -15.31
CA PHE A 58 -2.48 16.26 -14.24
C PHE A 58 -3.76 16.47 -13.40
N GLN A 59 -4.93 16.57 -14.04
CA GLN A 59 -6.21 16.61 -13.32
C GLN A 59 -6.43 15.33 -12.50
N SER A 60 -6.13 14.16 -13.05
CA SER A 60 -6.23 12.88 -12.34
C SER A 60 -5.35 12.87 -11.09
N TYR A 61 -4.12 13.41 -11.18
CA TYR A 61 -3.24 13.59 -10.03
C TYR A 61 -3.84 14.51 -8.97
N LEU A 62 -4.41 15.66 -9.37
CA LEU A 62 -5.06 16.58 -8.42
C LEU A 62 -6.26 15.92 -7.73
N ASP A 63 -7.05 15.14 -8.46
CA ASP A 63 -8.17 14.39 -7.91
C ASP A 63 -7.70 13.34 -6.88
N VAL A 64 -6.61 12.63 -7.18
CA VAL A 64 -5.99 11.68 -6.23
C VAL A 64 -5.40 12.41 -5.02
N GLN A 65 -4.70 13.54 -5.22
CA GLN A 65 -4.13 14.36 -4.14
C GLN A 65 -5.22 14.87 -3.20
N ALA A 66 -6.40 15.22 -3.73
CA ALA A 66 -7.55 15.63 -2.93
C ALA A 66 -8.14 14.48 -2.10
N ARG A 67 -8.10 13.24 -2.60
CA ARG A 67 -8.52 12.03 -1.85
C ARG A 67 -7.52 11.59 -0.80
N PHE A 68 -6.23 11.73 -1.09
CA PHE A 68 -5.10 11.32 -0.24
C PHE A 68 -4.32 12.53 0.25
N ASP A 69 -5.01 13.50 0.84
CA ASP A 69 -4.48 14.80 1.29
C ASP A 69 -3.31 14.72 2.28
N ARG A 70 -3.21 13.62 3.03
CA ARG A 70 -2.14 13.36 4.01
C ARG A 70 -0.95 12.59 3.43
N TYR A 71 -1.03 12.14 2.20
CA TYR A 71 0.05 11.40 1.56
C TYR A 71 1.06 12.36 0.93
N SER A 72 2.32 11.96 0.89
CA SER A 72 3.37 12.74 0.21
C SER A 72 3.07 12.86 -1.28
N VAL A 73 3.54 13.94 -1.90
CA VAL A 73 3.40 14.16 -3.35
C VAL A 73 3.88 12.95 -4.15
N GLY A 74 5.05 12.41 -3.81
CA GLY A 74 5.59 11.21 -4.48
C GLY A 74 4.67 10.00 -4.37
N ASN A 75 4.07 9.75 -3.20
CA ASN A 75 3.11 8.66 -3.03
C ASN A 75 1.81 8.91 -3.79
N VAL A 76 1.33 10.15 -3.87
CA VAL A 76 0.15 10.48 -4.69
C VAL A 76 0.42 10.29 -6.18
N VAL A 77 1.61 10.64 -6.66
CA VAL A 77 2.03 10.35 -8.04
C VAL A 77 2.06 8.84 -8.29
N LEU A 78 2.63 8.05 -7.36
CA LEU A 78 2.62 6.58 -7.43
C LEU A 78 1.20 6.01 -7.48
N ILE A 79 0.28 6.52 -6.65
CA ILE A 79 -1.13 6.09 -6.67
C ILE A 79 -1.77 6.47 -8.00
N THR A 80 -1.52 7.66 -8.52
CA THR A 80 -2.07 8.12 -9.81
C THR A 80 -1.61 7.21 -10.96
N ALA A 81 -0.33 6.85 -10.99
CA ALA A 81 0.24 6.00 -12.03
C ALA A 81 -0.27 4.54 -11.99
N GLN A 82 -0.53 4.01 -10.79
CA GLN A 82 -0.88 2.60 -10.60
C GLN A 82 -2.38 2.36 -10.49
N LYS A 83 -3.12 3.27 -9.85
CA LYS A 83 -4.56 3.15 -9.56
C LYS A 83 -5.19 4.52 -9.25
N ALA A 84 -5.40 5.34 -10.28
CA ALA A 84 -5.98 6.68 -10.14
C ALA A 84 -7.40 6.69 -9.51
N ASP A 85 -8.14 5.59 -9.62
CA ASP A 85 -9.47 5.40 -9.02
C ASP A 85 -9.42 4.92 -7.55
N ALA A 86 -8.23 4.83 -6.93
CA ALA A 86 -8.11 4.43 -5.53
C ALA A 86 -8.86 5.38 -4.59
N THR A 87 -9.45 4.79 -3.56
CA THR A 87 -10.30 5.48 -2.57
C THR A 87 -9.88 5.22 -1.13
N GLN A 88 -9.38 4.02 -0.82
CA GLN A 88 -8.94 3.66 0.52
C GLN A 88 -7.81 2.64 0.42
N LEU A 89 -6.63 3.00 0.91
CA LEU A 89 -5.44 2.15 0.85
C LEU A 89 -5.10 1.62 2.25
N SER A 90 -4.74 0.35 2.30
CA SER A 90 -4.09 -0.26 3.46
C SER A 90 -3.17 -1.39 3.00
N ASP A 91 -2.18 -1.71 3.84
CA ASP A 91 -1.40 -2.93 3.65
C ASP A 91 -2.20 -4.19 4.02
N PHE A 92 -1.62 -5.35 3.69
CA PHE A 92 -2.22 -6.66 3.98
C PHE A 92 -2.61 -6.82 5.45
N LYS A 93 -1.77 -6.37 6.38
CA LYS A 93 -1.99 -6.52 7.81
C LYS A 93 -3.14 -5.63 8.28
N GLY A 94 -3.20 -4.38 7.82
CA GLY A 94 -4.27 -3.45 8.13
C GLY A 94 -5.62 -3.94 7.61
N TRP A 95 -5.69 -4.49 6.39
CA TRP A 95 -6.92 -5.11 5.90
C TRP A 95 -7.33 -6.31 6.75
N LYS A 96 -6.38 -7.22 7.03
CA LYS A 96 -6.62 -8.41 7.85
C LYS A 96 -7.14 -8.04 9.25
N ASN A 97 -6.57 -7.01 9.87
CA ASN A 97 -7.00 -6.50 11.18
C ASN A 97 -8.44 -5.95 11.15
N ASN A 98 -8.89 -5.44 10.00
CA ASN A 98 -10.25 -4.97 9.78
C ASN A 98 -11.22 -6.09 9.35
N GLY A 99 -10.80 -7.36 9.38
CA GLY A 99 -11.61 -8.50 8.94
C GLY A 99 -11.84 -8.55 7.43
N VAL A 100 -11.01 -7.84 6.67
CA VAL A 100 -11.08 -7.73 5.21
C VAL A 100 -9.87 -8.44 4.59
N PHE A 101 -10.09 -9.18 3.50
CA PHE A 101 -9.04 -9.92 2.83
C PHE A 101 -8.84 -9.41 1.42
N ILE A 102 -7.59 -9.43 0.94
CA ILE A 102 -7.28 -9.09 -0.45
C ILE A 102 -7.73 -10.25 -1.35
N LYS A 103 -8.38 -9.93 -2.48
CA LYS A 103 -8.83 -10.93 -3.45
C LYS A 103 -7.63 -11.63 -4.08
N LYS A 104 -7.80 -12.89 -4.47
CA LYS A 104 -6.74 -13.67 -5.12
C LYS A 104 -6.40 -13.05 -6.48
N GLY A 105 -5.10 -12.87 -6.75
CA GLY A 105 -4.60 -12.36 -8.02
C GLY A 105 -4.45 -10.83 -8.11
N GLU A 106 -4.82 -10.10 -7.05
CA GLU A 106 -4.70 -8.64 -7.03
C GLU A 106 -3.24 -8.17 -6.97
N SER A 107 -2.93 -7.16 -7.77
CA SER A 107 -1.62 -6.50 -7.76
C SER A 107 -1.65 -5.32 -6.80
N GLY A 108 -0.73 -5.30 -5.84
CA GLY A 108 -0.64 -4.21 -4.88
C GLY A 108 0.10 -3.00 -5.45
N ILE A 109 -0.31 -1.83 -4.98
CA ILE A 109 0.28 -0.52 -5.27
C ILE A 109 1.54 -0.36 -4.42
N VAL A 110 2.65 0.04 -5.05
CA VAL A 110 3.90 0.33 -4.34
C VAL A 110 3.89 1.78 -3.88
N LEU A 111 4.14 2.00 -2.59
CA LEU A 111 4.37 3.30 -1.96
C LEU A 111 5.74 3.34 -1.28
N LEU A 112 6.24 4.54 -1.04
CA LEU A 112 7.48 4.78 -0.31
C LEU A 112 7.18 5.23 1.12
N GLU A 113 7.83 4.59 2.08
CA GLU A 113 7.79 4.99 3.49
C GLU A 113 9.21 5.27 4.01
N PRO A 114 9.38 6.25 4.93
CA PRO A 114 10.65 6.45 5.59
C PRO A 114 11.02 5.20 6.39
N GLY A 115 12.24 4.72 6.17
CA GLY A 115 12.87 3.63 6.89
C GLY A 115 13.69 4.15 8.06
N GLU A 116 14.78 3.45 8.35
CA GLU A 116 15.70 3.82 9.42
C GLU A 116 16.57 5.02 9.04
N GLU A 117 16.92 5.79 10.06
CA GLU A 117 17.93 6.83 9.98
C GLU A 117 19.33 6.22 9.94
N TYR A 118 20.22 6.81 9.15
CA TYR A 118 21.61 6.38 9.05
C TYR A 118 22.53 7.60 8.97
N THR A 119 23.77 7.44 9.45
CA THR A 119 24.79 8.47 9.33
C THR A 119 25.46 8.37 7.97
N LYS A 120 25.43 9.45 7.20
CA LYS A 120 26.14 9.56 5.93
C LYS A 120 27.64 9.74 6.18
N GLU A 121 28.45 9.58 5.13
CA GLU A 121 29.90 9.76 5.19
C GLU A 121 30.32 11.18 5.62
N ASP A 122 29.47 12.19 5.36
CA ASP A 122 29.67 13.59 5.76
C ASP A 122 29.27 13.88 7.23
N GLY A 123 28.84 12.86 7.99
CA GLY A 123 28.38 12.98 9.37
C GLY A 123 26.94 13.46 9.53
N THR A 124 26.22 13.76 8.45
CA THR A 124 24.80 14.14 8.50
C THR A 124 23.89 12.92 8.61
N VAL A 125 22.72 13.10 9.22
CA VAL A 125 21.69 12.05 9.30
C VAL A 125 20.90 12.01 7.99
N GLY A 126 20.83 10.84 7.38
CA GLY A 126 19.95 10.52 6.27
C GLY A 126 18.80 9.62 6.73
N VAL A 127 17.68 9.65 6.02
CA VAL A 127 16.56 8.73 6.22
C VAL A 127 16.50 7.81 4.99
N SER A 128 16.55 6.50 5.21
CA SER A 128 16.34 5.53 4.13
C SER A 128 14.87 5.51 3.69
N TYR A 129 14.59 5.02 2.49
CA TYR A 129 13.21 4.80 2.03
C TYR A 129 13.00 3.33 1.71
N ASN A 130 11.86 2.79 2.13
CA ASN A 130 11.45 1.42 1.88
C ASN A 130 10.24 1.39 0.96
N SER A 131 10.21 0.41 0.07
CA SER A 131 9.02 0.09 -0.72
C SER A 131 8.04 -0.71 0.12
N LYS A 132 6.79 -0.26 0.15
CA LYS A 132 5.68 -0.93 0.80
C LYS A 132 4.55 -1.19 -0.18
N LYS A 133 4.01 -2.40 -0.13
CA LYS A 133 2.86 -2.79 -0.96
C LYS A 133 1.56 -2.59 -0.20
N VAL A 134 0.65 -1.83 -0.79
CA VAL A 134 -0.70 -1.56 -0.29
C VAL A 134 -1.75 -1.96 -1.32
N PHE A 135 -3.00 -2.04 -0.90
CA PHE A 135 -4.13 -2.45 -1.74
C PHE A 135 -5.29 -1.51 -1.51
N ASP A 136 -6.00 -1.19 -2.59
CA ASP A 136 -7.25 -0.44 -2.51
C ASP A 136 -8.41 -1.31 -2.02
N ILE A 137 -9.38 -0.71 -1.35
CA ILE A 137 -10.58 -1.40 -0.87
C ILE A 137 -11.32 -2.17 -1.97
N SER A 138 -11.32 -1.69 -3.22
CA SER A 138 -11.91 -2.40 -4.37
C SER A 138 -11.28 -3.76 -4.65
N GLN A 139 -9.99 -3.92 -4.28
CA GLN A 139 -9.21 -5.15 -4.42
C GLN A 139 -9.43 -6.13 -3.26
N THR A 140 -10.35 -5.83 -2.36
CA THR A 140 -10.61 -6.62 -1.16
C THR A 140 -12.02 -7.21 -1.13
N THR A 141 -12.25 -8.11 -0.17
CA THR A 141 -13.56 -8.68 0.13
C THR A 141 -14.47 -7.73 0.91
N ALA A 142 -14.07 -6.47 1.12
CA ALA A 142 -14.90 -5.48 1.80
C ALA A 142 -16.24 -5.32 1.07
N LYS A 143 -17.34 -5.35 1.82
CA LYS A 143 -18.64 -4.99 1.28
C LYS A 143 -18.67 -3.47 1.09
N ALA A 144 -19.18 -3.02 -0.05
CA ALA A 144 -19.49 -1.61 -0.26
C ALA A 144 -20.46 -1.18 0.85
N LYS A 145 -19.96 -0.42 1.83
CA LYS A 145 -20.81 0.22 2.82
C LYS A 145 -21.17 1.55 2.21
N ASP A 146 -22.42 1.69 1.75
CA ASP A 146 -22.93 2.98 1.32
C ASP A 146 -22.69 3.96 2.46
N ARG A 147 -21.75 4.89 2.24
CA ARG A 147 -21.55 5.98 3.18
C ARG A 147 -22.80 6.83 3.03
N PRO A 148 -23.66 6.94 4.06
CA PRO A 148 -24.85 7.76 3.93
C PRO A 148 -24.39 9.16 3.51
N ALA A 149 -24.97 9.69 2.42
CA ALA A 149 -24.68 11.04 1.98
C ALA A 149 -25.00 11.98 3.14
N MET A 150 -23.97 12.47 3.81
CA MET A 150 -24.12 13.40 4.91
C MET A 150 -24.57 14.72 4.30
N LYS A 151 -25.89 14.99 4.28
CA LYS A 151 -26.41 16.30 3.93
C LYS A 151 -25.88 17.28 4.95
N ARG A 152 -24.92 18.12 4.55
CA ARG A 152 -24.41 19.20 5.39
C ARG A 152 -25.33 20.40 5.20
N ASP A 153 -25.78 20.97 6.31
CA ASP A 153 -26.51 22.23 6.30
C ASP A 153 -25.58 23.35 5.82
N GLU A 154 -25.96 24.02 4.74
CA GLU A 154 -25.21 25.10 4.09
C GLU A 154 -24.89 26.23 5.06
N ARG A 155 -25.83 26.56 5.97
CA ARG A 155 -25.63 27.63 6.96
C ARG A 155 -24.59 27.23 8.00
N LEU A 156 -24.58 25.96 8.39
CA LEU A 156 -23.58 25.41 9.31
C LEU A 156 -22.19 25.41 8.67
N LEU A 157 -22.11 25.04 7.39
CA LEU A 157 -20.88 25.09 6.59
C LEU A 157 -20.33 26.51 6.49
N LEU A 158 -21.17 27.47 6.09
CA LEU A 158 -20.80 28.88 6.01
C LEU A 158 -20.32 29.41 7.36
N LYS A 159 -21.03 29.10 8.45
CA LYS A 159 -20.62 29.50 9.80
C LYS A 159 -19.26 28.90 10.19
N ALA A 160 -19.00 27.65 9.85
CA ALA A 160 -17.71 27.00 10.12
C ALA A 160 -16.57 27.62 9.31
N ILE A 161 -16.80 27.95 8.04
CA ILE A 161 -15.83 28.62 7.16
C ILE A 161 -15.52 30.03 7.68
N ILE A 162 -16.54 30.81 8.04
CA ILE A 162 -16.41 32.16 8.60
C ILE A 162 -15.65 32.13 9.94
N HIS A 163 -15.95 31.17 10.81
CA HIS A 163 -15.31 31.05 12.11
C HIS A 163 -13.82 30.72 12.01
N ASN A 164 -13.41 29.94 11.00
CA ASN A 164 -12.01 29.57 10.75
C ASN A 164 -11.36 30.43 9.67
N ALA A 165 -11.86 31.64 9.43
CA ALA A 165 -11.24 32.53 8.46
C ALA A 165 -9.80 32.85 8.89
N PRO A 166 -8.80 32.60 8.01
CA PRO A 166 -7.39 32.82 8.34
C PRO A 166 -7.02 34.30 8.43
N CYS A 167 -7.97 35.20 8.13
CA CYS A 167 -7.85 36.64 8.27
C CYS A 167 -9.17 37.23 8.80
N PRO A 168 -9.13 38.42 9.45
CA PRO A 168 -10.32 39.09 9.96
C PRO A 168 -11.30 39.40 8.84
N ILE A 169 -12.59 39.19 9.10
CA ILE A 169 -13.72 39.54 8.22
C ILE A 169 -14.33 40.86 8.68
#